data_AF-A0A7S4PSD9-F1
#
_entry.id   AF-A0A7S4PSD9-F1
#
_cell.length_a   1.000
_cell.length_b   1.000
_cell.length_c   1.000
_cell.angle_alpha   90.00
_cell.angle_beta   90.00
_cell.angle_gamma   90.00
#
_symmetry.space_group_name_H-M   'P 1'
#
loop_
_entity.id
_entity.type
_entity.pdbx_description
1 polymer ?
#
loop_
_entity_poly.entity_id
_entity_poly.type
_entity_poly.pdbx_seq_one_letter_code
_entity_poly.pdbx_strand_id
1 'polypeptide(L)'
;MFDIDLDELDADDAAKAGAGLESGEWNVRRDACKALGDLADAGKAEPHLQRLRDLAASDPDYEVKKAARRALQQLRERGVQPRAAGPEAAAGASAGAPEDGRRAAHSGPTLLLRVFGDVLPMRTEREGVTPAELAELWEGAWGVQYASRVRFEAPEGSPTRHLNPREDAVPLSPAVVTLHCGVGSILLALATALKSYGMLSEDEVGAERERRRRQQAVESERRQEADAKEHERWRKAEMRRQQRRADESGACVTNAPFVRNKTLGEQTVAGL
;
A
#
# COMPACT_ATOMS: atom_id res chain seq x y z
N MET A 1 34.44 22.30 -32.23
CA MET A 1 34.73 21.18 -31.32
C MET A 1 34.72 21.80 -29.93
N PHE A 2 33.52 21.93 -29.36
CA PHE A 2 33.34 22.34 -27.97
C PHE A 2 33.08 21.05 -27.23
N ASP A 3 34.16 20.39 -26.80
CA ASP A 3 34.07 19.38 -25.76
C ASP A 3 33.66 20.13 -24.50
N ILE A 4 32.34 20.25 -24.27
CA ILE A 4 31.82 20.64 -22.96
C ILE A 4 32.03 19.40 -22.12
N ASP A 5 33.05 19.44 -21.26
CA ASP A 5 33.34 18.38 -20.31
C ASP A 5 32.06 18.08 -19.50
N LEU A 6 31.44 16.93 -19.76
CA LEU A 6 30.22 16.48 -19.06
C LEU A 6 30.45 16.41 -17.53
N ASP A 7 31.70 16.32 -17.10
CA ASP A 7 32.10 16.34 -15.70
C ASP A 7 31.91 17.71 -15.01
N GLU A 8 31.97 18.83 -15.74
CA GLU A 8 31.79 20.18 -15.15
C GLU A 8 30.30 20.49 -14.91
N LEU A 9 29.41 20.00 -15.79
CA LEU A 9 27.95 20.20 -15.69
C LEU A 9 27.36 19.52 -14.44
N ASP A 10 27.81 18.32 -14.13
CA ASP A 10 27.31 17.53 -12.99
C ASP A 10 27.72 18.11 -11.62
N ALA A 11 28.79 18.92 -11.55
CA ALA A 11 29.21 19.59 -10.32
C ALA A 11 28.31 20.79 -9.99
N ASP A 12 27.93 21.57 -10.99
CA ASP A 12 26.98 22.67 -10.84
C ASP A 12 25.58 22.16 -10.51
N ASP A 13 25.15 21.06 -11.14
CA ASP A 13 23.87 20.42 -10.84
C ASP A 13 23.84 19.83 -9.42
N ALA A 14 24.95 19.25 -8.95
CA ALA A 14 25.08 18.79 -7.56
C ALA A 14 24.99 19.96 -6.56
N ALA A 15 25.68 21.07 -6.81
CA ALA A 15 25.65 22.25 -5.96
C ALA A 15 24.25 22.90 -5.93
N LYS A 16 23.60 23.01 -7.09
CA LYS A 16 22.24 23.54 -7.22
C LYS A 16 21.22 22.65 -6.51
N ALA A 17 21.34 21.33 -6.64
CA ALA A 17 20.51 20.38 -5.91
C ALA A 17 20.76 20.47 -4.41
N GLY A 18 22.02 20.63 -3.97
CA GLY A 18 22.39 20.89 -2.59
C GLY A 18 21.68 22.10 -1.99
N ALA A 19 21.67 23.24 -2.69
CA ALA A 19 20.93 24.44 -2.27
C ALA A 19 19.41 24.19 -2.22
N GLY A 20 18.89 23.39 -3.15
CA GLY A 20 17.47 23.02 -3.20
C GLY A 20 16.98 22.21 -1.99
N LEU A 21 17.87 21.48 -1.28
CA LEU A 21 17.54 20.73 -0.06
C LEU A 21 17.13 21.63 1.11
N GLU A 22 17.52 22.91 1.09
CA GLU A 22 17.19 23.88 2.14
C GLU A 22 15.99 24.77 1.79
N SER A 23 15.40 24.58 0.60
CA SER A 23 14.23 25.35 0.18
C SER A 23 13.03 25.09 1.10
N GLY A 24 12.26 26.16 1.39
CA GLY A 24 11.00 26.06 2.12
C GLY A 24 9.93 25.28 1.36
N GLU A 25 10.03 25.21 0.03
CA GLU A 25 9.05 24.51 -0.81
C GLU A 25 9.36 23.01 -0.94
N TRP A 26 8.37 22.16 -0.63
CA TRP A 26 8.54 20.70 -0.59
C TRP A 26 8.82 20.08 -1.97
N ASN A 27 8.26 20.65 -3.04
CA ASN A 27 8.51 20.26 -4.43
C ASN A 27 9.97 20.47 -4.82
N VAL A 28 10.56 21.62 -4.44
CA VAL A 28 11.97 21.94 -4.72
C VAL A 28 12.90 20.99 -3.95
N ARG A 29 12.61 20.71 -2.67
CA ARG A 29 13.38 19.72 -1.89
C ARG A 29 13.29 18.32 -2.48
N ARG A 30 12.09 17.90 -2.90
CA ARG A 30 11.87 16.59 -3.53
C ARG A 30 12.67 16.47 -4.83
N ASP A 31 12.63 17.49 -5.67
CA ASP A 31 13.29 17.47 -6.98
C ASP A 31 14.83 17.55 -6.81
N ALA A 32 15.31 18.29 -5.80
CA ALA A 32 16.71 18.25 -5.36
C ALA A 32 17.16 16.86 -4.90
N CYS A 33 16.37 16.16 -4.08
CA CYS A 33 16.67 14.79 -3.68
C CYS A 33 16.79 13.85 -4.90
N LYS A 34 15.89 13.98 -5.88
CA LYS A 34 15.94 13.18 -7.11
C LYS A 34 17.18 13.50 -7.94
N ALA A 35 17.48 14.78 -8.14
CA ALA A 35 18.66 15.21 -8.89
C ALA A 35 19.94 14.61 -8.30
N LEU A 36 20.10 14.66 -6.96
CA LEU A 36 21.25 14.04 -6.28
C LEU A 36 21.33 12.52 -6.43
N GLY A 37 20.20 11.81 -6.53
CA GLY A 37 20.16 10.37 -6.78
C GLY A 37 20.44 9.99 -8.23
N ASP A 38 20.14 10.88 -9.17
CA ASP A 38 20.29 10.66 -10.61
C ASP A 38 21.66 11.11 -11.15
N LEU A 39 22.44 11.91 -10.39
CA LEU A 39 23.81 12.36 -10.74
C LEU A 39 24.68 11.22 -11.28
N ALA A 40 25.28 11.40 -12.47
CA ALA A 40 26.10 10.38 -13.11
C ALA A 40 27.37 10.09 -12.30
N ASP A 41 28.04 11.13 -11.81
CA ASP A 41 29.10 11.01 -10.82
C ASP A 41 28.53 11.08 -9.39
N ALA A 42 28.34 9.91 -8.81
CA ALA A 42 27.80 9.77 -7.47
C ALA A 42 28.74 10.37 -6.38
N GLY A 43 30.04 10.51 -6.64
CA GLY A 43 31.00 11.12 -5.72
C GLY A 43 30.69 12.59 -5.42
N LYS A 44 30.06 13.29 -6.35
CA LYS A 44 29.64 14.71 -6.18
C LYS A 44 28.47 14.87 -5.20
N ALA A 45 27.74 13.79 -4.91
CA ALA A 45 26.66 13.80 -3.93
C ALA A 45 27.13 13.60 -2.47
N GLU A 46 28.40 13.22 -2.26
CA GLU A 46 28.98 12.97 -0.94
C GLU A 46 28.75 14.09 0.10
N PRO A 47 28.97 15.39 -0.20
CA PRO A 47 28.74 16.47 0.76
C PRO A 47 27.27 16.62 1.18
N HIS A 48 26.33 16.15 0.35
CA HIS A 48 24.89 16.28 0.58
C HIS A 48 24.26 15.04 1.24
N LEU A 49 25.03 13.97 1.45
CA LEU A 49 24.54 12.72 2.05
C LEU A 49 23.99 12.91 3.47
N GLN A 50 24.66 13.72 4.29
CA GLN A 50 24.19 13.98 5.65
C GLN A 50 22.84 14.71 5.62
N ARG A 51 22.70 15.70 4.73
CA ARG A 51 21.46 16.46 4.57
C ARG A 51 20.31 15.60 4.04
N LEU A 52 20.59 14.70 3.09
CA LEU A 52 19.61 13.72 2.59
C LEU A 52 19.11 12.79 3.70
N ARG A 53 19.98 12.38 4.64
CA ARG A 53 19.58 11.57 5.81
C ARG A 53 18.66 12.34 6.74
N ASP A 54 19.00 13.59 7.03
CA ASP A 54 18.18 14.45 7.90
C ASP A 54 16.79 14.65 7.31
N LEU A 55 16.68 14.90 6.00
CA LEU A 55 15.40 15.02 5.29
C LEU A 55 14.61 13.70 5.30
N ALA A 56 15.28 12.56 5.07
CA ALA A 56 14.65 11.25 5.08
C ALA A 56 14.01 10.87 6.44
N ALA A 57 14.54 11.43 7.54
CA ALA A 57 14.03 11.24 8.89
C ALA A 57 12.97 12.29 9.27
N SER A 58 13.31 13.58 9.09
CA SER A 58 12.66 14.67 9.81
C SER A 58 11.82 15.62 8.95
N ASP A 59 11.76 15.46 7.62
CA ASP A 59 10.95 16.36 6.78
C ASP A 59 9.43 16.28 7.15
N PRO A 60 8.66 17.36 7.08
CA PRO A 60 7.21 17.28 7.27
C PRO A 60 6.49 16.53 6.13
N ASP A 61 7.04 16.53 4.91
CA ASP A 61 6.40 15.98 3.72
C ASP A 61 6.85 14.53 3.41
N TYR A 62 5.87 13.66 3.15
CA TYR A 62 6.12 12.23 2.90
C TYR A 62 6.82 11.98 1.55
N GLU A 63 6.51 12.75 0.51
CA GLU A 63 7.11 12.60 -0.82
C GLU A 63 8.59 13.01 -0.78
N VAL A 64 8.94 14.03 0.00
CA VAL A 64 10.34 14.42 0.23
C VAL A 64 11.10 13.31 0.96
N LYS A 65 10.53 12.71 2.02
CA LYS A 65 11.17 11.57 2.71
C LYS A 65 11.40 10.38 1.78
N LYS A 66 10.41 10.05 0.96
CA LYS A 66 10.48 8.94 0.02
C LYS A 66 11.54 9.19 -1.05
N ALA A 67 11.60 10.41 -1.60
CA ALA A 67 12.62 10.81 -2.56
C ALA A 67 14.03 10.75 -1.94
N ALA A 68 14.20 11.26 -0.72
CA ALA A 68 15.48 11.23 0.00
C ALA A 68 15.98 9.80 0.26
N ARG A 69 15.10 8.88 0.68
CA ARG A 69 15.44 7.46 0.86
C ARG A 69 15.86 6.79 -0.44
N ARG A 70 15.17 7.09 -1.54
CA ARG A 70 15.48 6.56 -2.86
C ARG A 70 16.83 7.05 -3.36
N ALA A 71 17.13 8.34 -3.18
CA ALA A 71 18.42 8.93 -3.51
C ALA A 71 19.56 8.28 -2.73
N LEU A 72 19.39 8.11 -1.41
CA LEU A 72 20.36 7.42 -0.55
C LEU A 72 20.59 5.95 -0.98
N GLN A 73 19.54 5.27 -1.43
CA GLN A 73 19.66 3.91 -1.96
C GLN A 73 20.45 3.88 -3.28
N GLN A 74 20.13 4.77 -4.23
CA GLN A 74 20.83 4.86 -5.51
C GLN A 74 22.32 5.19 -5.33
N LEU A 75 22.65 6.11 -4.42
CA LEU A 75 24.05 6.47 -4.11
C LEU A 75 24.82 5.30 -3.48
N ARG A 76 24.18 4.48 -2.64
CA ARG A 76 24.78 3.24 -2.10
C ARG A 76 25.01 2.19 -3.17
N GLU A 77 24.06 2.00 -4.07
CA GLU A 77 24.17 1.07 -5.21
C GLU A 77 25.31 1.46 -6.16
N ARG A 78 25.60 2.77 -6.26
CA ARG A 78 26.71 3.33 -7.04
C ARG A 78 28.05 3.41 -6.27
N GLY A 79 28.12 2.86 -5.06
CA GLY A 79 29.38 2.72 -4.32
C GLY A 79 29.81 3.94 -3.50
N VAL A 80 28.99 4.98 -3.39
CA VAL A 80 29.28 6.14 -2.52
C VAL A 80 28.92 5.78 -1.09
N GLN A 81 29.93 5.38 -0.33
CA GLN A 81 29.81 5.23 1.10
C GLN A 81 30.12 6.58 1.76
N PRO A 82 29.37 7.00 2.79
CA PRO A 82 29.81 8.12 3.61
C PRO A 82 31.14 7.73 4.22
N ARG A 83 32.20 8.50 3.93
CA ARG A 83 33.51 8.31 4.54
C ARG A 83 33.34 8.22 6.05
N ALA A 84 33.60 7.02 6.57
CA ALA A 84 33.59 6.74 7.99
C ALA A 84 34.59 7.67 8.68
N ALA A 85 34.09 8.47 9.62
CA ALA A 85 34.92 9.06 10.66
C ALA A 85 35.67 7.91 11.36
N GLY A 86 36.98 8.10 11.55
CA GLY A 86 37.93 7.07 11.95
C GLY A 86 37.71 6.43 13.34
N PRO A 87 38.49 5.39 13.65
CA PRO A 87 38.26 4.47 14.75
C PRO A 87 38.97 4.92 16.02
N GLU A 88 38.29 5.63 16.92
CA GLU A 88 38.79 5.85 18.29
C GLU A 88 37.63 6.07 19.27
N ALA A 89 36.74 5.08 19.41
CA ALA A 89 35.81 4.97 20.54
C ALA A 89 35.19 3.57 20.59
N ALA A 90 36.02 2.52 20.51
CA ALA A 90 35.61 1.15 20.78
C ALA A 90 36.09 0.74 22.18
N ALA A 91 35.47 1.30 23.22
CA ALA A 91 35.48 0.75 24.58
C ALA A 91 34.46 1.47 25.46
N GLY A 92 33.23 0.93 25.50
CA GLY A 92 32.24 1.26 26.53
C GLY A 92 31.00 2.00 26.03
N ALA A 93 30.01 1.23 25.55
CA ALA A 93 28.58 1.44 25.85
C ALA A 93 27.73 0.52 24.94
N SER A 94 27.53 -0.71 25.39
CA SER A 94 26.31 -1.45 25.05
C SER A 94 25.13 -0.80 25.78
N ALA A 95 24.57 0.29 25.25
CA ALA A 95 23.27 0.85 25.65
C ALA A 95 23.01 2.15 24.86
N GLY A 96 21.86 2.25 24.20
CA GLY A 96 21.37 3.51 23.64
C GLY A 96 21.10 3.48 22.14
N ALA A 97 20.12 2.67 21.72
CA ALA A 97 19.43 2.90 20.45
C ALA A 97 18.75 4.29 20.50
N PRO A 98 18.66 5.02 19.37
CA PRO A 98 18.16 6.38 19.35
C PRO A 98 16.67 6.40 19.68
N GLU A 99 16.31 7.24 20.65
CA GLU A 99 14.95 7.47 21.10
C GLU A 99 14.12 8.14 20.01
N ASP A 100 13.29 7.32 19.36
CA ASP A 100 12.05 7.77 18.73
C ASP A 100 11.13 8.32 19.84
N GLY A 101 11.23 9.63 20.10
CA GLY A 101 10.38 10.38 21.02
C GLY A 101 8.89 10.46 20.63
N ARG A 102 8.34 9.44 19.96
CA ARG A 102 6.90 9.32 19.66
C ARG A 102 6.40 7.89 19.43
N ARG A 103 7.06 6.88 19.99
CA ARG A 103 6.43 5.60 20.29
C ARG A 103 6.78 5.26 21.72
N ALA A 104 5.82 5.43 22.61
CA ALA A 104 5.94 4.92 23.97
C ALA A 104 6.54 3.51 23.89
N ALA A 105 7.71 3.35 24.50
CA ALA A 105 8.38 2.09 24.68
C ALA A 105 7.49 1.22 25.55
N HIS A 106 6.49 0.60 24.94
CA HIS A 106 5.62 -0.34 25.62
C HIS A 106 6.44 -1.60 25.88
N SER A 107 6.96 -1.67 27.10
CA SER A 107 7.69 -2.78 27.70
C SER A 107 6.71 -3.91 28.06
N GLY A 108 6.04 -4.47 27.06
CA GLY A 108 5.14 -5.60 27.22
C GLY A 108 5.82 -6.95 26.94
N PRO A 109 5.32 -8.06 27.51
CA PRO A 109 5.77 -9.39 27.14
C PRO A 109 5.62 -9.62 25.63
N THR A 110 6.65 -10.18 25.01
CA THR A 110 6.69 -10.44 23.58
C THR A 110 6.77 -11.95 23.34
N LEU A 111 5.86 -12.46 22.51
CA LEU A 111 5.82 -13.81 22.00
C LEU A 111 6.58 -13.89 20.67
N LEU A 112 7.35 -14.95 20.46
CA LEU A 112 7.98 -15.25 19.18
C LEU A 112 7.25 -16.43 18.54
N LEU A 113 6.55 -16.16 17.44
CA LEU A 113 5.71 -17.15 16.76
C LEU A 113 6.33 -17.52 15.42
N ARG A 114 6.57 -18.81 15.18
CA ARG A 114 7.09 -19.30 13.91
C ARG A 114 5.94 -19.73 12.99
N VAL A 115 5.82 -19.07 11.83
CA VAL A 115 4.84 -19.38 10.78
C VAL A 115 5.54 -19.49 9.43
N PHE A 116 5.39 -20.63 8.74
CA PHE A 116 6.07 -20.91 7.46
C PHE A 116 7.60 -20.73 7.46
N GLY A 117 8.23 -20.87 8.63
CA GLY A 117 9.67 -20.68 8.81
C GLY A 117 10.07 -19.26 9.22
N ASP A 118 9.20 -18.27 9.05
CA ASP A 118 9.39 -16.90 9.55
C ASP A 118 9.11 -16.86 11.05
N VAL A 119 9.98 -16.21 11.83
CA VAL A 119 9.73 -15.91 13.25
C VAL A 119 9.20 -14.49 13.36
N LEU A 120 7.97 -14.34 13.82
CA LEU A 120 7.27 -13.07 13.91
C LEU A 120 7.01 -12.72 15.38
N PRO A 121 7.43 -11.52 15.83
CA PRO A 121 7.13 -11.08 17.18
C PRO A 121 5.66 -10.65 17.28
N MET A 122 5.04 -10.98 18.41
CA MET A 122 3.71 -10.51 18.79
C MET A 122 3.75 -9.98 20.23
N ARG A 123 3.22 -8.79 20.43
CA ARG A 123 3.06 -8.21 21.77
C ARG A 123 1.82 -8.77 22.45
N THR A 124 1.92 -9.02 23.75
CA THR A 124 0.78 -9.33 24.62
C THR A 124 0.75 -8.38 25.81
N GLU A 125 -0.44 -8.06 26.29
CA GLU A 125 -0.61 -7.20 27.47
C GLU A 125 -0.51 -7.99 28.78
N ARG A 126 -0.76 -9.30 28.72
CA ARG A 126 -0.74 -10.21 29.86
C ARG A 126 0.37 -11.25 29.71
N GLU A 127 0.94 -11.67 30.84
CA GLU A 127 1.79 -12.85 30.93
C GLU A 127 0.92 -14.10 31.12
N GLY A 128 1.38 -15.26 30.66
CA GLY A 128 0.66 -16.52 30.83
C GLY A 128 -0.56 -16.69 29.92
N VAL A 129 -0.63 -15.97 28.80
CA VAL A 129 -1.73 -16.09 27.84
C VAL A 129 -1.81 -17.52 27.31
N THR A 130 -3.00 -18.09 27.34
CA THR A 130 -3.25 -19.43 26.81
C THR A 130 -3.42 -19.40 25.28
N PRO A 131 -3.16 -20.51 24.57
CA PRO A 131 -3.38 -20.59 23.14
C PRO A 131 -4.83 -20.26 22.71
N ALA A 132 -5.82 -20.60 23.54
CA ALA A 132 -7.22 -20.28 23.29
C ALA A 132 -7.48 -18.77 23.35
N GLU A 133 -6.94 -18.08 24.35
CA GLU A 133 -7.06 -16.62 24.46
C GLU A 133 -6.38 -15.91 23.29
N LEU A 134 -5.20 -16.37 22.84
CA LEU A 134 -4.57 -15.85 21.63
C LEU A 134 -5.44 -16.06 20.39
N ALA A 135 -6.06 -17.24 20.26
CA ALA A 135 -6.95 -17.51 19.15
C ALA A 135 -8.19 -16.60 19.17
N GLU A 136 -8.77 -16.34 20.34
CA GLU A 136 -9.88 -15.39 20.51
C GLU A 136 -9.47 -13.97 20.14
N LEU A 137 -8.27 -13.54 20.54
CA LEU A 137 -7.72 -12.25 20.16
C LEU A 137 -7.55 -12.13 18.64
N TRP A 138 -7.02 -13.17 18.00
CA TRP A 138 -6.83 -13.20 16.55
C TRP A 138 -8.17 -13.19 15.80
N GLU A 139 -9.16 -13.95 16.26
CA GLU A 139 -10.48 -14.01 15.64
C GLU A 139 -11.28 -12.70 15.84
N GLY A 140 -11.27 -12.15 17.05
CA GLY A 140 -12.01 -10.95 17.41
C GLY A 140 -11.32 -9.67 16.94
N ALA A 141 -10.18 -9.35 17.54
CA ALA A 141 -9.50 -8.07 17.32
C ALA A 141 -8.88 -8.03 15.92
N TRP A 142 -8.16 -9.08 15.51
CA TRP A 142 -7.44 -9.08 14.23
C TRP A 142 -8.31 -9.52 13.05
N GLY A 143 -9.43 -10.21 13.31
CA GLY A 143 -10.36 -10.68 12.29
C GLY A 143 -9.85 -11.89 11.49
N VAL A 144 -8.89 -12.65 12.03
CA VAL A 144 -8.38 -13.87 11.42
C VAL A 144 -9.36 -15.01 11.73
N GLN A 145 -10.20 -15.38 10.77
CA GLN A 145 -11.22 -16.40 11.00
C GLN A 145 -10.61 -17.79 11.25
N TYR A 146 -11.25 -18.55 12.16
CA TYR A 146 -10.89 -19.93 12.50
C TYR A 146 -9.48 -20.08 13.10
N ALA A 147 -8.93 -19.03 13.71
CA ALA A 147 -7.63 -19.07 14.37
C ALA A 147 -7.60 -20.09 15.53
N SER A 148 -8.75 -20.42 16.12
CA SER A 148 -8.94 -21.51 17.10
C SER A 148 -8.55 -22.90 16.59
N ARG A 149 -8.43 -23.09 15.26
CA ARG A 149 -7.95 -24.34 14.65
C ARG A 149 -6.42 -24.45 14.60
N VAL A 150 -5.70 -23.39 14.91
CA VAL A 150 -4.25 -23.37 14.95
C VAL A 150 -3.77 -24.15 16.18
N ARG A 151 -2.81 -25.05 15.97
CA ARG A 151 -2.16 -25.81 17.03
C ARG A 151 -0.79 -25.20 17.31
N PHE A 152 -0.48 -25.09 18.59
CA PHE A 152 0.78 -24.54 19.06
C PHE A 152 1.69 -25.71 19.41
N GLU A 153 2.81 -25.82 18.72
CA GLU A 153 3.81 -26.85 18.99
C GLU A 153 4.50 -26.56 20.32
N ALA A 154 4.63 -27.58 21.16
CA ALA A 154 5.25 -27.41 22.46
C ALA A 154 6.77 -27.29 22.31
N PRO A 155 7.45 -26.52 23.19
CA PRO A 155 8.90 -26.40 23.16
C PRO A 155 9.61 -27.74 23.43
N GLU A 156 10.85 -27.86 22.96
CA GLU A 156 11.69 -29.06 23.12
C GLU A 156 11.83 -29.42 24.61
N GLY A 157 11.18 -30.50 25.03
CA GLY A 157 11.13 -30.95 26.43
C GLY A 157 9.74 -31.17 27.00
N SER A 158 8.68 -30.72 26.31
CA SER A 158 7.31 -31.03 26.71
C SER A 158 6.95 -32.51 26.46
N PRO A 159 6.17 -33.15 27.35
CA PRO A 159 5.70 -34.53 27.14
C PRO A 159 4.72 -34.67 25.95
N THR A 160 4.14 -33.57 25.49
CA THR A 160 3.16 -33.53 24.40
C THR A 160 3.71 -32.75 23.21
N ARG A 161 3.32 -33.17 21.99
CA ARG A 161 3.71 -32.48 20.75
C ARG A 161 3.07 -31.09 20.62
N HIS A 162 1.87 -30.92 21.16
CA HIS A 162 1.12 -29.66 21.08
C HIS A 162 0.70 -29.22 22.48
N LEU A 163 0.70 -27.90 22.70
CA LEU A 163 0.19 -27.29 23.93
C LEU A 163 -1.33 -27.43 24.01
N ASN A 164 -1.83 -27.70 25.21
CA ASN A 164 -3.25 -27.73 25.52
C ASN A 164 -3.83 -26.32 25.42
N PRO A 165 -4.88 -26.08 24.60
CA PRO A 165 -5.35 -24.72 24.34
C PRO A 165 -5.83 -23.92 25.56
N ARG A 166 -6.28 -24.60 26.62
CA ARG A 166 -6.91 -23.98 27.80
C ARG A 166 -6.07 -24.02 29.07
N GLU A 167 -5.09 -24.91 29.14
CA GLU A 167 -4.37 -25.22 30.38
C GLU A 167 -2.90 -24.80 30.31
N ASP A 168 -2.29 -24.88 29.12
CA ASP A 168 -0.89 -24.56 28.97
C ASP A 168 -0.71 -23.08 28.63
N ALA A 169 0.22 -22.43 29.32
CA ALA A 169 0.64 -21.07 29.00
C ALA A 169 1.58 -21.09 27.78
N VAL A 170 1.43 -20.11 26.89
CA VAL A 170 2.36 -19.95 25.76
C VAL A 170 3.67 -19.37 26.27
N PRO A 171 4.82 -20.02 26.01
CA PRO A 171 6.10 -19.54 26.50
C PRO A 171 6.48 -18.22 25.83
N LEU A 172 6.96 -17.28 26.65
CA LEU A 172 7.39 -15.96 26.22
C LEU A 172 8.81 -16.01 25.61
N SER A 173 9.22 -14.92 24.96
CA SER A 173 10.61 -14.71 24.54
C SER A 173 11.57 -15.02 25.70
N PRO A 174 12.62 -15.86 25.49
CA PRO A 174 13.24 -16.18 24.19
C PRO A 174 12.69 -17.43 23.48
N ALA A 175 11.69 -18.12 24.02
CA ALA A 175 11.15 -19.31 23.39
C ALA A 175 10.41 -18.98 22.08
N VAL A 176 10.61 -19.81 21.06
CA VAL A 176 9.91 -19.69 19.77
C VAL A 176 8.86 -20.79 19.68
N VAL A 177 7.61 -20.40 19.49
CA VAL A 177 6.48 -21.33 19.39
C VAL A 177 6.10 -21.51 17.93
N THR A 178 6.15 -22.75 17.44
CA THR A 178 5.76 -23.06 16.05
C THR A 178 4.26 -23.22 15.94
N LEU A 179 3.66 -22.56 14.95
CA LEU A 179 2.24 -22.67 14.67
C LEU A 179 2.00 -23.67 13.54
N HIS A 180 1.12 -24.64 13.79
CA HIS A 180 0.73 -25.66 12.82
C HIS A 180 -0.78 -25.64 12.58
N CYS A 181 -1.17 -25.69 11.31
CA CYS A 181 -2.57 -25.85 10.91
C CYS A 181 -2.65 -26.69 9.63
N GLY A 182 -3.66 -27.56 9.54
CA GLY A 182 -3.91 -28.33 8.33
C GLY A 182 -4.41 -27.48 7.15
N VAL A 183 -4.79 -26.22 7.41
CA VAL A 183 -5.30 -25.29 6.39
C VAL A 183 -4.32 -24.13 6.24
N GLY A 184 -3.58 -24.12 5.14
CA GLY A 184 -2.54 -23.10 4.88
C GLY A 184 -3.06 -21.66 4.76
N SER A 185 -4.32 -21.46 4.34
CA SER A 185 -4.90 -20.13 4.22
C SER A 185 -5.05 -19.42 5.58
N ILE A 186 -5.31 -20.17 6.65
CA ILE A 186 -5.40 -19.62 8.01
C ILE A 186 -4.02 -19.11 8.45
N LEU A 187 -2.97 -19.92 8.23
CA LEU A 187 -1.59 -19.52 8.56
C LEU A 187 -1.13 -18.31 7.75
N LEU A 188 -1.53 -18.21 6.47
CA LEU A 188 -1.17 -17.07 5.63
C LEU A 188 -1.86 -15.78 6.11
N ALA A 189 -3.14 -15.87 6.45
CA ALA A 189 -3.89 -14.76 7.03
C ALA A 189 -3.26 -14.33 8.37
N LEU A 190 -2.88 -15.30 9.21
CA LEU A 190 -2.24 -15.04 10.49
C LEU A 190 -0.85 -14.43 10.33
N ALA A 191 -0.02 -14.93 9.41
CA ALA A 191 1.30 -14.33 9.13
C ALA A 191 1.17 -12.88 8.65
N THR A 192 0.19 -12.60 7.80
CA THR A 192 -0.10 -11.23 7.32
C THR A 192 -0.58 -10.34 8.47
N ALA A 193 -1.43 -10.88 9.34
CA ALA A 193 -1.91 -10.19 10.53
C ALA A 193 -0.77 -9.91 11.51
N LEU A 194 0.09 -10.89 11.81
CA LEU A 194 1.28 -10.73 12.67
C LEU A 194 2.24 -9.67 12.13
N LYS A 195 2.50 -9.65 10.82
CA LYS A 195 3.34 -8.62 10.18
C LYS A 195 2.74 -7.21 10.28
N SER A 196 1.41 -7.11 10.26
CA SER A 196 0.71 -5.81 10.29
C SER A 196 0.42 -5.32 11.71
N TYR A 197 0.08 -6.23 12.61
CA TYR A 197 -0.53 -5.97 13.92
C TYR A 197 0.29 -6.49 15.10
N GLY A 198 1.30 -7.34 14.88
CA GLY A 198 2.07 -7.96 15.97
C GLY A 198 2.79 -6.96 16.89
N MET A 199 2.99 -5.72 16.44
CA MET A 199 3.62 -4.64 17.22
C MET A 199 2.64 -3.55 17.70
N LEU A 200 1.35 -3.69 17.39
CA LEU A 200 0.28 -2.76 17.77
C LEU A 200 -0.50 -3.33 18.97
N SER A 201 -1.05 -2.45 19.82
CA SER A 201 -1.95 -2.89 20.90
C SER A 201 -3.35 -3.26 20.36
N GLU A 202 -4.17 -3.92 21.18
CA GLU A 202 -5.54 -4.32 20.79
C GLU A 202 -6.39 -3.11 20.36
N ASP A 203 -6.27 -2.01 21.12
CA ASP A 203 -6.96 -0.74 20.84
C ASP A 203 -6.50 -0.10 19.52
N GLU A 204 -5.19 -0.12 19.25
CA GLU A 204 -4.62 0.41 18.02
C GLU A 204 -5.04 -0.41 16.80
N VAL A 205 -5.09 -1.74 16.93
CA VAL A 205 -5.58 -2.64 15.88
C VAL A 205 -7.05 -2.37 15.58
N GLY A 206 -7.86 -2.18 16.62
CA GLY A 206 -9.28 -1.79 16.48
C GLY A 206 -9.43 -0.50 15.68
N ALA A 207 -8.67 0.55 16.05
CA ALA A 207 -8.68 1.84 15.37
C ALA A 207 -8.20 1.75 13.91
N GLU A 208 -7.14 0.97 13.62
CA GLU A 208 -6.62 0.77 12.27
C GLU A 208 -7.62 0.03 11.37
N ARG A 209 -8.31 -0.99 11.91
CA ARG A 209 -9.37 -1.69 11.17
C ARG A 209 -10.56 -0.79 10.89
N GLU A 210 -10.97 0.04 11.84
CA GLU A 210 -12.06 0.99 11.63
C GLU A 210 -11.70 2.02 10.55
N ARG A 211 -10.46 2.54 10.55
CA ARG A 211 -9.94 3.41 9.49
C ARG A 211 -9.99 2.74 8.12
N ARG A 212 -9.50 1.50 8.02
CA ARG A 212 -9.55 0.73 6.76
C ARG A 212 -10.99 0.46 6.31
N ARG A 213 -11.90 0.13 7.22
CA ARG A 213 -13.32 -0.08 6.90
C ARG A 213 -13.97 1.20 6.39
N ARG A 214 -13.69 2.35 7.02
CA ARG A 214 -14.17 3.67 6.56
C ARG A 214 -13.61 4.02 5.18
N GLN A 215 -12.33 3.78 4.94
CA GLN A 215 -11.71 3.99 3.62
C GLN A 215 -12.36 3.10 2.55
N GLN A 216 -12.52 1.80 2.84
CA GLN A 216 -13.18 0.88 1.91
C GLN A 216 -14.64 1.25 1.65
N ALA A 217 -15.38 1.71 2.67
CA ALA A 217 -16.74 2.20 2.50
C ALA A 217 -16.79 3.40 1.55
N VAL A 218 -15.94 4.41 1.78
CA VAL A 218 -15.85 5.61 0.91
C VAL A 218 -15.44 5.22 -0.51
N GLU A 219 -14.48 4.32 -0.68
CA GLU A 219 -14.09 3.83 -2.01
C GLU A 219 -15.21 3.02 -2.68
N SER A 220 -15.95 2.20 -1.94
CA SER A 220 -17.07 1.43 -2.47
C SER A 220 -18.23 2.31 -2.89
N GLU A 221 -18.54 3.36 -2.12
CA GLU A 221 -19.54 4.36 -2.48
C GLU A 221 -19.12 5.13 -3.74
N ARG A 222 -17.84 5.53 -3.84
CA ARG A 222 -17.31 6.16 -5.05
C ARG A 222 -17.40 5.27 -6.28
N ARG A 223 -17.16 3.97 -6.13
CA ARG A 223 -17.33 2.99 -7.22
C ARG A 223 -18.80 2.85 -7.61
N GLN A 224 -19.70 2.71 -6.64
CA GLN A 224 -21.15 2.62 -6.89
C GLN A 224 -21.69 3.88 -7.57
N GLU A 225 -21.23 5.07 -7.18
CA GLU A 225 -21.62 6.32 -7.81
C GLU A 225 -21.11 6.41 -9.25
N ALA A 226 -19.87 5.95 -9.50
CA ALA A 226 -19.31 5.89 -10.85
C ALA A 226 -20.11 4.92 -11.74
N ASP A 227 -20.42 3.73 -11.25
CA ASP A 227 -21.21 2.72 -11.94
C ASP A 227 -22.64 3.22 -12.21
N ALA A 228 -23.25 3.93 -11.26
CA ALA A 228 -24.58 4.53 -11.42
C ALA A 228 -24.59 5.62 -12.51
N LYS A 229 -23.58 6.50 -12.52
CA LYS A 229 -23.41 7.53 -13.56
C LYS A 229 -23.19 6.89 -14.93
N GLU A 230 -22.42 5.81 -14.99
CA GLU A 230 -22.25 5.06 -16.23
C GLU A 230 -23.59 4.48 -16.70
N HIS A 231 -24.34 3.80 -15.84
CA HIS A 231 -25.67 3.29 -16.17
C HIS A 231 -26.63 4.37 -16.69
N GLU A 232 -26.61 5.57 -16.10
CA GLU A 232 -27.42 6.69 -16.58
C GLU A 232 -26.99 7.15 -17.98
N ARG A 233 -25.68 7.24 -18.25
CA ARG A 233 -25.14 7.56 -19.58
C ARG A 233 -25.59 6.55 -20.62
N TRP A 234 -25.52 5.26 -20.30
CA TRP A 234 -26.00 4.18 -21.16
C TRP A 234 -27.50 4.31 -21.46
N ARG A 235 -28.33 4.51 -20.42
CA ARG A 235 -29.78 4.68 -20.57
C ARG A 235 -30.13 5.89 -21.46
N LYS A 236 -29.45 7.02 -21.27
CA LYS A 236 -29.68 8.23 -22.06
C LYS A 236 -29.22 8.06 -23.51
N ALA A 237 -28.10 7.38 -23.74
CA ALA A 237 -27.64 7.06 -25.09
C ALA A 237 -28.60 6.11 -25.82
N GLU A 238 -29.15 5.12 -25.11
CA GLU A 238 -30.14 4.19 -25.65
C GLU A 238 -31.45 4.89 -26.02
N MET A 239 -31.97 5.74 -25.14
CA MET A 239 -33.15 6.58 -25.44
C MET A 239 -32.95 7.43 -26.70
N ARG A 240 -31.76 8.05 -26.85
CA ARG A 240 -31.41 8.81 -28.07
C ARG A 240 -31.35 7.93 -29.32
N ARG A 241 -30.87 6.68 -29.20
CA ARG A 241 -30.87 5.72 -30.31
C ARG A 241 -32.29 5.31 -30.70
N GLN A 242 -33.17 5.08 -29.73
CA GLN A 242 -34.58 4.75 -29.98
C GLN A 242 -35.32 5.91 -30.65
N GLN A 243 -35.12 7.14 -30.19
CA GLN A 243 -35.71 8.33 -30.82
C GLN A 243 -35.26 8.50 -32.27
N ARG A 244 -33.95 8.38 -32.55
CA ARG A 244 -33.44 8.43 -33.94
C ARG A 244 -34.06 7.37 -34.84
N ARG A 245 -34.20 6.13 -34.34
CA ARG A 245 -34.88 5.05 -35.08
C ARG A 245 -36.35 5.36 -35.35
N ALA A 246 -37.05 5.96 -34.38
CA ALA A 246 -38.45 6.37 -34.53
C ALA A 246 -38.59 7.49 -35.57
N ASP A 247 -37.76 8.52 -35.51
CA ASP A 247 -37.74 9.65 -36.46
C ASP A 247 -37.45 9.17 -37.90
N GLU A 248 -36.46 8.28 -38.06
CA GLU A 248 -36.13 7.65 -39.35
C GLU A 248 -37.29 6.81 -39.90
N SER A 249 -38.00 6.08 -39.02
CA SER A 249 -39.20 5.30 -39.40
C SER A 249 -40.44 6.16 -39.68
N GLY A 250 -40.55 7.35 -39.08
CA GLY A 250 -41.62 8.30 -39.37
C GLY A 250 -41.41 9.04 -40.69
N ALA A 251 -40.14 9.32 -41.03
CA ALA A 251 -39.77 10.00 -42.27
C ALA A 251 -39.99 9.16 -43.53
N CYS A 252 -40.03 7.82 -43.44
CA CYS A 252 -40.26 6.96 -44.60
C CYS A 252 -41.73 6.75 -44.97
N VAL A 253 -42.69 7.15 -44.12
CA VAL A 253 -44.14 6.94 -44.37
C VAL A 253 -44.77 8.08 -45.21
N THR A 254 -44.14 9.26 -45.29
CA THR A 254 -44.75 10.44 -45.94
C THR A 254 -44.33 10.67 -47.39
N ASN A 255 -43.45 9.84 -47.96
CA ASN A 255 -42.99 9.97 -49.35
C ASN A 255 -43.57 8.91 -50.29
N ALA A 256 -44.85 8.57 -50.11
CA ALA A 256 -45.59 7.83 -51.12
C ALA A 256 -45.87 8.77 -52.30
N PRO A 257 -45.39 8.49 -53.53
CA PRO A 257 -45.66 9.34 -54.68
C PRO A 257 -47.17 9.36 -54.94
N PHE A 258 -47.74 10.56 -54.91
CA PHE A 258 -49.12 10.85 -55.28
C PHE A 258 -49.37 10.42 -56.73
N VAL A 259 -49.84 9.18 -56.92
CA VAL A 259 -50.24 8.66 -58.23
C VAL A 259 -51.49 9.41 -58.68
N ARG A 260 -51.33 10.39 -59.58
CA ARG A 260 -52.45 11.04 -60.26
C ARG A 260 -53.20 10.00 -61.11
N ASN A 261 -54.37 9.59 -60.64
CA ASN A 261 -55.31 8.80 -61.43
C ASN A 261 -55.70 9.60 -62.68
N LYS A 262 -55.18 9.16 -63.83
CA LYS A 262 -55.50 9.68 -65.14
C LYS A 262 -56.84 9.06 -65.55
N THR A 263 -57.89 9.86 -65.52
CA THR A 263 -59.21 9.57 -66.06
C THR A 263 -59.08 9.10 -67.52
N LEU A 264 -59.29 7.81 -67.75
CA LEU A 264 -59.46 7.22 -69.08
C LEU A 264 -60.86 7.56 -69.58
N GLY A 265 -60.91 8.08 -70.80
CA GLY A 265 -62.08 8.68 -71.42
C GLY A 265 -63.21 7.70 -71.70
N GLU A 266 -64.42 8.23 -71.62
CA GLU A 266 -65.62 7.68 -72.22
C GLU A 266 -65.45 7.63 -73.74
N GLN A 267 -65.20 6.44 -74.28
CA GLN A 267 -65.42 6.11 -75.68
C GLN A 267 -66.79 5.44 -75.81
N THR A 268 -67.71 6.19 -76.43
CA THR A 268 -68.55 5.78 -77.56
C THR A 268 -69.05 4.34 -77.59
N VAL A 269 -70.37 4.16 -77.39
CA VAL A 269 -71.09 3.01 -77.98
C VAL A 269 -72.33 3.53 -78.71
N ALA A 270 -72.27 3.44 -80.04
CA ALA A 270 -73.42 3.53 -80.92
C ALA A 270 -73.91 2.11 -81.22
N GLY A 271 -75.23 1.92 -81.30
CA GLY A 271 -75.84 0.78 -81.99
C GLY A 271 -76.83 -0.04 -81.15
N LEU A 272 -78.12 0.33 -81.19
CA LEU A 272 -79.19 -0.32 -81.98
C LEU A 272 -80.55 0.23 -81.54
#